data_AF-A0A5E4V4F2-F1
#
_entry.id   AF-A0A5E4V4F2-F1
#
_cell.length_a   1.000
_cell.length_b   1.000
_cell.length_c   1.000
_cell.angle_alpha   90.00
_cell.angle_beta   90.00
_cell.angle_gamma   90.00
#
_symmetry.space_group_name_H-M   'P 1'
#
loop_
_entity.id
_entity.type
_entity.pdbx_description
1 polymer ?
#
loop_
_entity_poly.entity_id
_entity_poly.type
_entity_poly.pdbx_seq_one_letter_code
_entity_poly.pdbx_strand_id
1 'polypeptide(L)'
;MGASVYQSLKFHEKLQAALGSNERKLVTLEHLRMLFGINDIFIGEALAGDGATGDVWGDNMILAYVAKPGADRSADYEEPSFGYTLRKKGMPETDKYDAEGGKVRFVRHTDVYKPVVVGADAGYLIADTNA
;
A
#
# COMPACT_ATOMS: atom_id res chain seq x y z
N MET A 1 -2.29 1.36 -6.19
CA MET A 1 -2.59 0.59 -7.42
C MET A 1 -1.48 -0.43 -7.63
N GLY A 2 -1.77 -1.56 -8.27
CA GLY A 2 -0.77 -2.57 -8.63
C GLY A 2 0.27 -2.05 -9.61
N ALA A 3 1.43 -2.72 -9.65
CA ALA A 3 2.53 -2.33 -10.51
C ALA A 3 2.14 -2.39 -12.00
N SER A 4 1.41 -3.43 -12.41
CA SER A 4 0.92 -3.62 -13.79
C SER A 4 0.04 -2.45 -14.25
N VAL A 5 -0.90 -2.01 -13.40
CA VAL A 5 -1.75 -0.84 -13.65
C VAL A 5 -0.91 0.39 -13.97
N TYR A 6 0.09 0.69 -13.15
CA TYR A 6 0.93 1.86 -13.38
C TYR A 6 1.74 1.76 -14.68
N GLN A 7 2.21 0.56 -15.06
CA GLN A 7 2.88 0.36 -16.34
C GLN A 7 1.98 0.71 -17.53
N SER A 8 0.70 0.36 -17.47
CA SER A 8 -0.26 0.72 -18.52
C SER A 8 -0.56 2.21 -18.54
N LEU A 9 -0.66 2.86 -17.38
CA LEU A 9 -0.91 4.30 -17.29
C LEU A 9 0.25 5.14 -17.82
N LYS A 10 1.51 4.70 -17.68
CA LYS A 10 2.72 5.41 -18.13
C LYS A 10 2.66 5.88 -19.58
N PHE A 11 2.00 5.12 -20.45
CA PHE A 11 1.89 5.41 -21.87
C PHE A 11 0.44 5.45 -22.36
N HIS A 12 -0.53 5.63 -21.47
CA HIS A 12 -1.94 5.68 -21.85
C HIS A 12 -2.26 6.94 -22.66
N GLU A 13 -2.79 6.79 -23.88
CA GLU A 13 -2.97 7.89 -24.84
C GLU A 13 -3.83 9.03 -24.29
N LYS A 14 -4.95 8.71 -23.62
CA LYS A 14 -5.84 9.75 -23.05
C LYS A 14 -5.16 10.57 -21.95
N LEU A 15 -4.22 9.99 -21.20
CA LEU A 15 -3.48 10.71 -20.17
C LEU A 15 -2.44 11.63 -20.79
N GLN A 16 -1.75 11.17 -21.83
CA GLN A 16 -0.82 12.01 -22.58
C GLN A 16 -1.53 13.18 -23.28
N ALA A 17 -2.71 12.93 -23.83
CA ALA A 17 -3.57 13.96 -24.42
C ALA A 17 -4.03 14.98 -23.37
N ALA A 18 -4.41 14.54 -22.17
CA ALA A 18 -4.78 15.42 -21.06
C ALA A 18 -3.62 16.31 -20.58
N LEU A 19 -2.37 15.87 -20.77
CA LEU A 19 -1.16 16.67 -20.50
C LEU A 19 -0.82 17.64 -21.66
N GLY A 20 -1.61 17.69 -22.73
CA GLY A 20 -1.42 18.60 -23.86
C GLY A 20 -0.21 18.28 -24.75
N SER A 21 0.28 17.03 -24.74
CA SER A 21 1.46 16.63 -25.52
C SER A 21 1.04 15.88 -26.79
N ASN A 22 1.51 16.35 -27.95
CA ASN A 22 1.42 15.61 -29.21
C ASN A 22 2.55 14.57 -29.37
N GLU A 23 3.54 14.58 -28.47
CA GLU A 23 4.64 13.63 -28.44
C GLU A 23 4.45 12.59 -27.33
N ARG A 24 4.97 11.38 -27.55
CA ARG A 24 4.93 10.29 -26.57
C ARG A 24 5.72 10.68 -25.31
N LYS A 25 5.01 11.01 -24.23
CA LYS A 25 5.62 11.35 -22.93
C LYS A 25 5.29 10.30 -21.89
N LEU A 26 6.27 10.04 -21.03
CA LEU A 26 6.10 9.22 -19.85
C LEU A 26 5.17 9.94 -18.87
N VAL A 27 4.05 9.32 -18.52
CA VAL A 27 3.17 9.78 -17.44
C VAL A 27 3.80 9.37 -16.10
N THR A 28 4.20 10.35 -15.27
CA THR A 28 4.79 10.13 -13.94
C THR A 28 3.70 10.13 -12.86
N LEU A 29 4.08 9.78 -11.62
CA LEU A 29 3.15 9.86 -10.49
C LEU A 29 2.68 11.29 -10.23
N GLU A 30 3.52 12.31 -10.41
CA GLU A 30 3.14 13.71 -10.25
C GLU A 30 2.05 14.10 -11.24
N HIS A 31 2.16 13.66 -12.50
CA HIS A 31 1.10 13.85 -13.50
C HIS A 31 -0.20 13.18 -13.06
N LEU A 32 -0.14 11.95 -12.55
CA LEU A 32 -1.33 11.24 -12.07
C LEU A 32 -1.97 11.93 -10.86
N ARG A 33 -1.18 12.43 -9.90
CA ARG A 33 -1.69 13.17 -8.74
C ARG A 33 -2.45 14.42 -9.17
N MET A 34 -1.90 15.16 -10.14
CA MET A 34 -2.55 16.33 -10.73
C MET A 34 -3.84 15.95 -11.47
N LEU A 35 -3.78 14.99 -12.38
CA LEU A 35 -4.91 14.61 -13.24
C LEU A 35 -6.06 13.98 -12.45
N PHE A 36 -5.77 13.18 -11.42
CA PHE A 36 -6.78 12.53 -10.59
C PHE A 36 -7.24 13.38 -9.42
N GLY A 37 -6.53 14.48 -9.09
CA GLY A 37 -6.80 15.27 -7.89
C GLY A 37 -6.57 14.51 -6.58
N ILE A 38 -5.67 13.52 -6.59
CA ILE A 38 -5.37 12.65 -5.44
C ILE A 38 -3.92 12.88 -5.04
N ASN A 39 -3.72 13.38 -3.81
CA ASN A 39 -2.39 13.70 -3.31
C ASN A 39 -1.55 12.46 -3.00
N ASP A 40 -2.16 11.34 -2.63
CA ASP A 40 -1.47 10.14 -2.17
C ASP A 40 -1.74 8.96 -3.10
N ILE A 41 -0.79 8.74 -4.01
CA ILE A 41 -0.77 7.60 -4.91
C ILE A 41 0.41 6.71 -4.51
N PHE A 42 0.10 5.43 -4.26
CA PHE A 42 1.07 4.40 -3.93
C PHE A 42 1.04 3.30 -5.00
N ILE A 43 2.22 2.83 -5.38
CA ILE A 43 2.39 1.69 -6.29
C ILE A 43 2.74 0.46 -5.46
N GLY A 44 1.90 -0.56 -5.57
CA GLY A 44 2.11 -1.85 -4.95
C GLY A 44 3.04 -2.70 -5.80
N GLU A 45 4.31 -2.80 -5.40
CA GLU A 45 5.36 -3.54 -6.12
C GLU A 45 5.74 -4.85 -5.44
N ALA A 46 5.06 -5.20 -4.34
CA ALA A 46 5.38 -6.38 -3.56
C ALA A 46 5.09 -7.66 -4.37
N LEU A 47 6.07 -8.56 -4.39
CA LEU A 47 5.97 -9.90 -4.96
C LEU A 47 6.06 -10.94 -3.84
N ALA A 48 5.29 -12.02 -3.94
CA ALA A 48 5.33 -13.13 -2.98
C ALA A 48 5.34 -14.48 -3.71
N GLY A 49 6.05 -15.46 -3.14
CA GLY A 49 6.06 -16.83 -3.62
C GLY A 49 7.25 -17.65 -3.10
N ASP A 50 7.01 -18.93 -2.82
CA ASP A 50 8.03 -19.89 -2.38
C ASP A 50 8.75 -20.58 -3.57
N GLY A 51 8.50 -20.09 -4.79
CA GLY A 51 9.06 -20.60 -6.04
C GLY A 51 8.79 -19.62 -7.19
N ALA A 52 7.68 -19.81 -7.90
CA ALA A 52 7.18 -18.78 -8.80
C ALA A 52 6.62 -17.60 -8.01
N THR A 53 7.04 -16.38 -8.36
CA THR A 53 6.57 -15.15 -7.72
C THR A 53 5.28 -14.65 -8.37
N GLY A 54 4.34 -14.21 -7.55
CA GLY A 54 3.12 -13.51 -7.95
C GLY A 54 3.07 -12.09 -7.39
N ASP A 55 2.41 -11.19 -8.12
CA ASP A 55 2.14 -9.83 -7.65
C ASP A 55 1.09 -9.87 -6.54
N VAL A 56 1.42 -9.33 -5.37
CA VAL A 56 0.54 -9.27 -4.20
C VAL A 56 -0.67 -8.36 -4.46
N TRP A 57 -0.49 -7.32 -5.27
CA TRP A 57 -1.52 -6.32 -5.56
C TRP A 57 -2.34 -6.68 -6.81
N GLY A 58 -1.78 -7.50 -7.70
CA GLY A 58 -2.41 -7.92 -8.94
C GLY A 58 -2.77 -6.76 -9.87
N ASP A 59 -3.65 -7.03 -10.84
CA ASP A 59 -4.17 -6.02 -11.76
C ASP A 59 -5.33 -5.22 -11.13
N ASN A 60 -5.03 -4.51 -10.04
CA ASN A 60 -6.04 -3.79 -9.27
C ASN A 60 -5.64 -2.34 -8.98
N MET A 61 -6.62 -1.44 -9.06
CA MET A 61 -6.55 -0.10 -8.51
C MET A 61 -7.54 0.05 -7.37
N ILE A 62 -7.05 0.50 -6.21
CA ILE A 62 -7.85 0.73 -5.02
C ILE A 62 -7.86 2.23 -4.75
N LEU A 63 -9.05 2.79 -4.58
CA LEU A 63 -9.27 4.12 -4.04
C LEU A 63 -9.81 3.95 -2.63
N ALA A 64 -9.26 4.67 -1.67
CA ALA A 64 -9.73 4.58 -0.29
C ALA A 64 -9.50 5.91 0.43
N TYR A 65 -10.46 6.29 1.26
CA TYR A 65 -10.23 7.30 2.28
C TYR A 65 -9.54 6.63 3.48
N VAL A 66 -8.30 7.07 3.75
CA VAL A 66 -7.51 6.60 4.89
C VAL A 66 -7.31 7.78 5.83
N ALA A 67 -7.77 7.65 7.07
CA ALA A 67 -7.58 8.68 8.09
C ALA A 67 -6.08 8.94 8.29
N LYS A 68 -5.71 10.22 8.26
CA LYS A 68 -4.34 10.66 8.54
C LYS A 68 -4.33 11.35 9.90
N PRO A 69 -3.67 10.78 10.92
CA PRO A 69 -3.52 11.50 12.17
C PRO A 69 -2.75 12.81 11.92
N GLY A 70 -3.11 13.86 12.65
CA GLY A 70 -2.37 15.13 12.62
C GLY A 70 -0.93 14.93 13.09
N ALA A 71 -0.04 15.89 12.77
CA ALA A 71 1.38 15.79 13.06
C ALA A 71 1.73 15.42 14.52
N ASP A 72 0.89 15.83 15.48
CA ASP A 72 1.09 15.62 16.91
C ASP A 72 0.22 14.48 17.50
N ARG A 73 -0.50 13.73 16.67
CA ARG A 73 -1.39 12.65 17.12
C ARG A 73 -0.94 11.31 16.57
N SER A 74 -1.19 10.25 17.35
CA SER A 74 -1.09 8.88 16.84
C SER A 74 -2.36 8.50 16.08
N ALA A 75 -2.27 7.52 15.20
CA ALA A 75 -3.45 6.96 14.55
C ALA A 75 -4.43 6.43 15.62
N ASP A 76 -5.68 6.85 15.51
CA ASP A 76 -6.77 6.42 16.39
C ASP A 76 -7.74 5.56 15.57
N TYR A 77 -8.09 4.39 16.08
CA TYR A 77 -9.01 3.47 15.42
C TYR A 77 -10.48 3.90 15.56
N GLU A 78 -10.75 4.90 16.42
CA GLU A 78 -12.07 5.52 16.55
C GLU A 78 -12.34 6.59 15.47
N GLU A 79 -11.30 7.06 14.76
CA GLU A 79 -11.49 7.94 13.60
C GLU A 79 -12.06 7.14 12.41
N PRO A 80 -13.06 7.65 11.66
CA PRO A 80 -13.54 6.96 10.47
C PRO A 80 -12.44 6.79 9.41
N SER A 81 -12.28 5.59 8.86
CA SER A 81 -11.26 5.25 7.85
C SER A 81 -11.72 4.02 7.06
N PHE A 82 -11.12 3.76 5.89
CA PHE A 82 -11.32 2.51 5.16
C PHE A 82 -10.90 1.29 6.00
N GLY A 83 -9.75 1.37 6.67
CA GLY A 83 -9.20 0.26 7.41
C GLY A 83 -8.08 0.65 8.37
N TYR A 84 -7.73 -0.28 9.24
CA TYR A 84 -6.67 -0.16 10.24
C TYR A 84 -5.86 -1.45 10.34
N THR A 85 -4.59 -1.30 10.71
CA THR A 85 -3.79 -2.40 11.26
C THR A 85 -3.85 -2.29 12.78
N LEU A 86 -4.80 -3.00 13.40
CA LEU A 86 -4.96 -3.00 14.85
C LEU A 86 -3.81 -3.77 15.48
N ARG A 87 -3.05 -3.13 16.36
CA ARG A 87 -1.91 -3.73 17.05
C ARG A 87 -2.20 -3.86 18.53
N LYS A 88 -1.87 -5.01 19.13
CA LYS A 88 -2.04 -5.24 20.57
C LYS A 88 -1.20 -4.24 21.37
N LYS A 89 -1.78 -3.62 22.40
CA LYS A 89 -1.05 -2.72 23.30
C LYS A 89 0.16 -3.43 23.90
N GLY A 90 1.30 -2.74 23.90
CA GLY A 90 2.59 -3.28 24.37
C GLY A 90 3.39 -4.06 23.31
N MET A 91 2.88 -4.15 22.07
CA MET A 91 3.60 -4.72 20.93
C MET A 91 4.07 -3.59 19.97
N PRO A 92 5.14 -3.80 19.19
CA PRO A 92 6.01 -4.98 19.21
C PRO A 92 6.90 -5.05 20.47
N GLU A 93 7.28 -6.25 20.86
CA GLU A 93 8.20 -6.53 21.95
C GLU A 93 9.42 -7.31 21.44
N THR A 94 10.60 -7.00 21.98
CA THR A 94 11.85 -7.71 21.64
C THR A 94 12.58 -8.15 22.90
N ASP A 95 12.87 -9.45 22.99
CA ASP A 95 13.63 -10.04 24.08
C ASP A 95 14.75 -10.95 23.56
N LYS A 96 15.68 -11.29 24.45
CA LYS A 96 16.87 -12.08 24.12
C LYS A 96 17.11 -13.14 25.18
N TYR A 97 17.48 -14.34 24.74
CA TYR A 97 17.91 -15.41 25.65
C TYR A 97 18.98 -16.27 24.98
N ASP A 98 19.86 -16.85 25.78
CA ASP A 98 20.92 -17.72 25.29
C ASP A 98 20.37 -19.15 25.10
N ALA A 99 20.74 -19.79 23.99
CA ALA A 99 20.42 -21.18 23.72
C ALA A 99 21.18 -22.11 24.67
N GLU A 100 20.67 -23.32 24.86
CA GLU A 100 21.39 -24.37 25.58
C GLU A 100 22.77 -24.61 24.93
N GLY A 101 23.82 -24.61 25.73
CA GLY A 101 25.21 -24.73 25.27
C GLY A 101 25.94 -23.40 24.98
N GLY A 102 25.28 -22.24 25.12
CA GLY A 102 25.94 -20.92 25.20
C GLY A 102 26.60 -20.41 23.90
N LYS A 103 26.34 -21.06 22.77
CA LYS A 103 26.94 -20.72 21.45
C LYS A 103 26.01 -19.92 20.55
N VAL A 104 24.71 -19.89 20.86
CA VAL A 104 23.68 -19.19 20.07
C VAL A 104 22.88 -18.30 21.01
N ARG A 105 22.56 -17.09 20.55
CA ARG A 105 21.63 -16.18 21.22
C ARG A 105 20.40 -15.99 20.36
N PHE A 106 19.23 -16.29 20.92
CA PHE A 106 17.97 -15.99 20.28
C PHE A 106 17.59 -14.54 20.53
N VAL A 107 17.15 -13.86 19.47
CA VAL A 107 16.49 -12.55 19.56
C VAL A 107 15.07 -12.78 19.05
N ARG A 108 14.10 -12.71 19.94
CA ARG A 108 12.70 -12.90 19.58
C ARG A 108 12.06 -11.54 19.40
N HIS A 109 11.39 -11.36 18.28
CA HIS A 109 10.60 -10.19 17.98
C HIS A 109 9.13 -10.62 17.84
N THR A 110 8.29 -10.16 18.75
CA THR A 110 6.86 -10.49 18.75
C THR A 110 6.09 -9.23 18.38
N ASP A 111 5.37 -9.28 17.27
CA ASP A 111 4.42 -8.23 16.89
C ASP A 111 3.07 -8.88 16.61
N VAL A 112 2.05 -8.52 17.41
CA VAL A 112 0.70 -9.04 17.27
C VAL A 112 -0.18 -7.94 16.73
N TYR A 113 -0.55 -8.08 15.45
CA TYR A 113 -1.41 -7.14 14.76
C TYR A 113 -2.39 -7.85 13.82
N LYS A 114 -3.45 -7.14 13.44
CA LYS A 114 -4.46 -7.60 12.49
C LYS A 114 -4.90 -6.46 11.58
N PRO A 115 -4.69 -6.56 10.24
CA PRO A 115 -5.32 -5.69 9.28
C PRO A 115 -6.83 -5.96 9.22
N VAL A 116 -7.64 -4.90 9.24
CA VAL A 116 -9.11 -4.97 9.16
C VAL A 116 -9.66 -3.84 8.31
N VAL A 117 -10.67 -4.14 7.50
CA VAL A 117 -11.52 -3.14 6.85
C VAL A 117 -12.63 -2.77 7.84
N VAL A 118 -12.78 -1.48 8.13
CA VAL A 118 -13.77 -0.97 9.10
C VAL A 118 -14.82 -0.06 8.46
N GLY A 119 -14.54 0.46 7.26
CA GLY A 119 -15.47 1.28 6.48
C GLY A 119 -15.38 0.92 5.01
N ALA A 120 -16.10 -0.12 4.59
CA ALA A 120 -16.09 -0.56 3.19
C ALA A 120 -16.60 0.52 2.22
N ASP A 121 -17.57 1.33 2.66
CA ASP A 121 -18.11 2.46 1.89
C ASP A 121 -17.07 3.57 1.62
N ALA A 122 -15.97 3.58 2.38
CA ALA A 122 -14.85 4.50 2.20
C ALA A 122 -13.81 3.98 1.19
N GLY A 123 -14.07 2.85 0.53
CA GLY A 123 -13.18 2.23 -0.44
C GLY A 123 -13.88 1.87 -1.75
N TYR A 124 -13.10 1.79 -2.82
CA TYR A 124 -13.55 1.34 -4.13
C TYR A 124 -12.45 0.53 -4.82
N LEU A 125 -12.82 -0.62 -5.37
CA LEU A 125 -11.93 -1.51 -6.11
C LEU A 125 -12.25 -1.43 -7.61
N ILE A 126 -11.23 -1.17 -8.42
CA ILE A 126 -11.26 -1.33 -9.87
C ILE A 126 -10.33 -2.50 -10.18
N ALA A 127 -10.93 -3.64 -10.52
CA ALA A 127 -10.21 -4.85 -10.87
C ALA A 127 -10.02 -4.95 -12.39
N ASP A 128 -9.04 -5.76 -12.80
CA ASP A 128 -8.76 -6.14 -14.18
C ASP A 128 -8.57 -4.93 -15.11
N THR A 129 -7.70 -3.99 -14.69
CA THR A 129 -7.52 -2.72 -15.40
C THR A 129 -6.83 -2.85 -16.77
N ASN A 130 -6.19 -3.99 -17.04
CA ASN A 130 -5.49 -4.27 -18.30
C ASN A 130 -6.21 -5.33 -19.16
N ALA A 131 -7.48 -5.63 -18.88
CA ALA A 131 -8.28 -6.59 -19.65
C ALA A 131 -8.62 -6.10 -21.08
#